data_AF-A0A7C6D5T0-F1
#
_entry.id   AF-A0A7C6D5T0-F1
#
_cell.length_a   1.000
_cell.length_b   1.000
_cell.length_c   1.000
_cell.angle_alpha   90.00
_cell.angle_beta   90.00
_cell.angle_gamma   90.00
#
_symmetry.space_group_name_H-M   'P 1'
#
loop_
_entity.id
_entity.type
_entity.pdbx_description
1 polymer ?
#
loop_
_entity_poly.entity_id
_entity_poly.type
_entity_poly.pdbx_seq_one_letter_code
_entity_poly.pdbx_strand_id
1 'polypeptide(L)'
;MIYMNVTEYIERIQNNELDAIADLPFVLERGTFLSNNGQRLDDTMYQPIFRDDAHLAVLPDASAQIVLIHWMSEEILQASPGESVSLLFAMGKAIASCAAPVLRNLVAECALKWTDDERYQALIAFENMLDDSVVQKSFCADNMLKNLLTESFRTSERNTEVAVRILTKIKDTTSY
;
A
#
# COMPACT_ATOMS: atom_id res chain seq x y z
N MET A 1 27.36 -11.11 -10.39
CA MET A 1 25.93 -10.74 -10.29
C MET A 1 25.89 -9.22 -10.38
N ILE A 2 25.21 -8.67 -11.39
CA ILE A 2 25.01 -7.22 -11.46
C ILE A 2 23.83 -6.94 -10.53
N TYR A 3 24.05 -6.12 -9.50
CA TYR A 3 23.00 -5.75 -8.57
C TYR A 3 22.18 -4.61 -9.16
N MET A 4 20.86 -4.77 -9.20
CA MET A 4 19.95 -3.73 -9.65
C MET A 4 19.82 -2.66 -8.56
N ASN A 5 19.95 -1.40 -8.97
CA ASN A 5 19.70 -0.29 -8.07
C ASN A 5 18.24 0.20 -8.15
N VAL A 6 17.85 1.05 -7.20
CA VAL A 6 16.47 1.54 -7.08
C VAL A 6 16.03 2.38 -8.29
N THR A 7 16.94 3.15 -8.89
CA THR A 7 16.62 3.97 -10.08
C THR A 7 16.32 3.07 -11.27
N GLU A 8 17.16 2.06 -11.53
CA GLU A 8 16.94 1.08 -12.59
C GLU A 8 15.61 0.35 -12.39
N TYR A 9 15.29 -0.04 -11.16
CA TYR A 9 14.02 -0.70 -10.86
C TYR A 9 12.80 0.19 -11.16
N ILE A 10 12.86 1.48 -10.80
CA ILE A 10 11.80 2.45 -11.11
C ILE A 10 11.63 2.61 -12.63
N GLU A 11 12.73 2.67 -13.39
CA GLU A 11 12.66 2.75 -14.86
C GLU A 11 11.94 1.53 -15.45
N ARG A 12 12.21 0.31 -14.94
CA ARG A 12 11.53 -0.91 -15.37
C ARG A 12 10.03 -0.88 -15.07
N ILE A 13 9.64 -0.39 -13.89
CA ILE A 13 8.23 -0.16 -13.53
C ILE A 13 7.57 0.81 -14.51
N GLN A 14 8.19 1.95 -14.79
CA GLN A 14 7.67 2.97 -15.73
C GLN A 14 7.59 2.45 -17.17
N ASN A 15 8.44 1.50 -17.54
CA ASN A 15 8.41 0.81 -18.83
C ASN A 15 7.39 -0.36 -18.86
N ASN A 16 6.57 -0.53 -17.82
CA ASN A 16 5.56 -1.58 -17.70
C ASN A 16 6.13 -3.01 -17.78
N GLU A 17 7.32 -3.23 -17.23
CA GLU A 17 7.90 -4.56 -17.16
C GLU A 17 7.18 -5.42 -16.11
N LEU A 18 6.59 -6.54 -16.55
CA LEU A 18 5.67 -7.34 -15.75
C LEU A 18 6.32 -8.05 -14.54
N ASP A 19 7.59 -8.41 -14.65
CA ASP A 19 8.37 -8.97 -13.54
C ASP A 19 8.64 -7.92 -12.45
N ALA A 20 9.02 -6.70 -12.85
CA ALA A 20 9.17 -5.59 -11.92
C ALA A 20 7.85 -5.29 -11.19
N ILE A 21 6.73 -5.18 -11.93
CA ILE A 21 5.41 -4.92 -11.32
C ILE A 21 4.98 -6.06 -10.39
N ALA A 22 5.20 -7.31 -10.79
CA ALA A 22 4.82 -8.47 -9.97
C ALA A 22 5.61 -8.56 -8.67
N ASP A 23 6.88 -8.17 -8.68
CA ASP A 23 7.78 -8.23 -7.52
C ASP A 23 7.67 -6.98 -6.62
N LEU A 24 6.96 -5.94 -7.06
CA LEU A 24 6.81 -4.64 -6.38
C LEU A 24 6.36 -4.73 -4.91
N PRO A 25 5.38 -5.57 -4.53
CA PRO A 25 5.00 -5.71 -3.12
C PRO A 25 6.19 -6.10 -2.23
N PHE A 26 7.06 -6.98 -2.71
CA PHE A 26 8.21 -7.48 -1.95
C PHE A 26 9.32 -6.44 -1.91
N VAL A 27 9.57 -5.72 -3.01
CA VAL A 27 10.52 -4.61 -3.03
C VAL A 27 10.11 -3.51 -2.03
N LEU A 28 8.82 -3.14 -1.99
CA LEU A 28 8.30 -2.17 -1.03
C LEU A 28 8.41 -2.67 0.42
N GLU A 29 7.99 -3.91 0.69
CA GLU A 29 8.06 -4.50 2.03
C GLU A 29 9.50 -4.53 2.57
N ARG A 30 10.48 -4.83 1.71
CA ARG A 30 11.89 -4.82 2.06
C ARG A 30 12.39 -3.42 2.43
N GLY A 31 12.03 -2.41 1.63
CA GLY A 31 12.32 -1.01 1.96
C GLY A 31 11.70 -0.58 3.30
N THR A 32 10.45 -0.99 3.54
CA THR A 32 9.72 -0.71 4.79
C THR A 32 10.39 -1.36 6.00
N PHE A 33 10.78 -2.63 5.89
CA PHE A 33 11.45 -3.35 6.97
C PHE A 33 12.75 -2.66 7.40
N LEU A 34 13.56 -2.21 6.45
CA LEU A 34 14.79 -1.48 6.74
C LEU A 34 14.51 -0.10 7.35
N SER A 35 13.52 0.64 6.83
CA SER A 35 13.14 1.95 7.36
C SER A 35 12.69 1.87 8.83
N ASN A 36 12.09 0.75 9.22
CA ASN A 36 11.60 0.54 10.59
C ASN A 36 12.67 0.00 11.56
N ASN A 37 13.96 0.17 11.24
CA ASN A 37 15.09 -0.37 12.01
C ASN A 37 15.03 -1.90 12.19
N GLY A 38 14.41 -2.61 11.24
CA GLY A 38 14.50 -4.06 11.17
C GLY A 38 15.95 -4.53 11.07
N GLN A 39 16.15 -5.83 11.24
CA GLN A 39 17.46 -6.41 10.95
C GLN A 39 17.77 -6.30 9.44
N ARG A 40 18.98 -6.63 9.02
CA ARG A 40 19.25 -6.79 7.59
C ARG A 40 18.35 -7.92 7.07
N LEU A 41 17.71 -7.71 5.93
CA LEU A 41 16.86 -8.71 5.31
C LEU A 41 17.67 -9.96 4.98
N ASP A 42 17.17 -11.12 5.36
CA ASP A 42 17.68 -12.40 4.88
C ASP A 42 17.07 -12.65 3.51
N ASP A 43 17.88 -12.48 2.47
CA ASP A 43 17.44 -12.67 1.08
C ASP A 43 16.94 -14.10 0.82
N THR A 44 17.34 -15.09 1.62
CA THR A 44 16.85 -16.47 1.48
C THR A 44 15.36 -16.61 1.79
N MET A 45 14.80 -15.73 2.62
CA MET A 45 13.36 -15.71 2.90
C MET A 45 12.55 -15.24 1.69
N TYR A 46 13.11 -14.30 0.92
CA TYR A 46 12.42 -13.65 -0.19
C TYR A 46 12.70 -14.30 -1.54
N GLN A 47 13.86 -14.94 -1.71
CA GLN A 47 14.29 -15.55 -2.96
C GLN A 47 13.25 -16.49 -3.61
N PRO A 48 12.51 -17.35 -2.87
CA PRO A 48 11.50 -18.22 -3.49
C PRO A 48 10.30 -17.47 -4.09
N ILE A 49 10.18 -16.17 -3.82
CA ILE A 49 9.01 -15.36 -4.11
C ILE A 49 9.26 -14.44 -5.32
N PHE A 50 10.49 -13.96 -5.48
CA PHE A 50 10.89 -13.07 -6.57
C PHE A 50 10.89 -13.78 -7.92
N ARG A 51 10.39 -13.08 -8.95
CA ARG A 51 10.49 -13.53 -10.34
C ARG A 51 11.84 -13.19 -10.96
N ASP A 52 12.41 -12.05 -10.58
CA ASP A 52 13.77 -11.66 -10.94
C ASP A 52 14.63 -11.53 -9.68
N ASP A 53 15.61 -12.42 -9.55
CA ASP A 53 16.57 -12.44 -8.45
C ASP A 53 17.33 -11.11 -8.30
N ALA A 54 17.47 -10.31 -9.36
CA ALA A 54 18.10 -9.00 -9.27
C ALA A 54 17.33 -8.02 -8.37
N HIS A 55 16.01 -8.20 -8.23
CA HIS A 55 15.17 -7.40 -7.34
C HIS A 55 15.48 -7.65 -5.84
N LEU A 56 16.15 -8.76 -5.51
CA LEU A 56 16.68 -9.00 -4.16
C LEU A 56 17.72 -7.95 -3.74
N ALA A 57 18.27 -7.13 -4.64
CA ALA A 57 19.16 -6.04 -4.23
C ALA A 57 18.45 -4.71 -4.01
N VAL A 58 17.19 -4.60 -4.41
CA VAL A 58 16.47 -3.32 -4.45
C VAL A 58 15.89 -3.01 -3.07
N LEU A 59 16.32 -1.88 -2.50
CA LEU A 59 15.94 -1.42 -1.16
C LEU A 59 15.49 0.04 -1.24
N PRO A 60 14.21 0.31 -1.61
CA PRO A 60 13.74 1.67 -1.79
C PRO A 60 13.58 2.35 -0.44
N ASP A 61 14.23 3.51 -0.28
CA ASP A 61 14.01 4.40 0.85
C ASP A 61 12.67 5.15 0.73
N ALA A 62 12.35 6.00 1.71
CA ALA A 62 11.11 6.77 1.71
C ALA A 62 10.93 7.63 0.45
N SER A 63 12.01 8.22 -0.08
CA SER A 63 11.94 9.09 -1.27
C SER A 63 11.61 8.27 -2.51
N ALA A 64 12.25 7.11 -2.68
CA ALA A 64 11.97 6.19 -3.77
C ALA A 64 10.56 5.57 -3.67
N GLN A 65 10.14 5.20 -2.45
CA GLN A 65 8.79 4.68 -2.26
C GLN A 65 7.73 5.73 -2.60
N ILE A 66 7.94 7.01 -2.27
CA ILE A 66 7.01 8.09 -2.69
C ILE A 66 6.84 8.11 -4.22
N VAL A 67 7.93 7.98 -4.99
CA VAL A 67 7.86 7.93 -6.46
C VAL A 67 7.03 6.73 -6.92
N LEU A 68 7.29 5.55 -6.37
CA LEU A 68 6.54 4.33 -6.67
C LEU A 68 5.06 4.42 -6.27
N ILE A 69 4.75 5.03 -5.11
CA ILE A 69 3.38 5.27 -4.64
C ILE A 69 2.64 6.18 -5.61
N HIS A 70 3.27 7.26 -6.08
CA HIS A 70 2.65 8.16 -7.05
C HIS A 70 2.36 7.45 -8.37
N TRP A 71 3.34 6.71 -8.90
CA TRP A 71 3.12 5.91 -10.11
C TRP A 71 1.96 4.91 -9.93
N MET A 72 1.97 4.11 -8.84
CA MET A 72 0.88 3.16 -8.55
C MET A 72 -0.48 3.86 -8.44
N SER A 73 -0.53 5.04 -7.82
CA SER A 73 -1.77 5.81 -7.70
C SER A 73 -2.31 6.23 -9.07
N GLU A 74 -1.45 6.67 -9.98
CA GLU A 74 -1.84 7.06 -11.34
C GLU A 74 -2.36 5.86 -12.13
N GLU A 75 -1.69 4.71 -12.04
CA GLU A 75 -2.13 3.48 -12.69
C GLU A 75 -3.49 2.99 -12.14
N ILE A 76 -3.68 3.00 -10.81
CA ILE A 76 -4.95 2.62 -10.17
C ILE A 76 -6.11 3.52 -10.63
N LEU A 77 -5.87 4.82 -10.80
CA LEU A 77 -6.89 5.77 -11.25
C LEU A 77 -7.30 5.54 -12.71
N GLN A 78 -6.40 5.00 -13.53
CA GLN A 78 -6.61 4.75 -14.97
C GLN A 78 -7.08 3.32 -15.27
N ALA A 79 -6.87 2.40 -14.33
CA ALA A 79 -7.21 0.99 -14.48
C ALA A 79 -8.71 0.75 -14.66
N SER A 80 -9.06 -0.31 -15.40
CA SER A 80 -10.45 -0.76 -15.47
C SER A 80 -10.84 -1.41 -14.14
N PRO A 81 -12.14 -1.42 -13.77
CA PRO A 81 -12.59 -2.12 -12.57
C PRO A 81 -12.17 -3.58 -12.57
N GLY A 82 -11.51 -4.00 -11.49
CA GLY A 82 -10.98 -5.35 -11.27
C GLY A 82 -9.46 -5.48 -11.52
N GLU A 83 -8.81 -4.48 -12.12
CA GLU A 83 -7.39 -4.54 -12.49
C GLU A 83 -6.46 -3.95 -11.42
N SER A 84 -7.00 -3.24 -10.42
CA SER A 84 -6.19 -2.50 -9.44
C SER A 84 -5.72 -3.30 -8.22
N VAL A 85 -6.23 -4.52 -8.02
CA VAL A 85 -6.06 -5.29 -6.77
C VAL A 85 -4.58 -5.52 -6.42
N SER A 86 -3.76 -5.91 -7.39
CA SER A 86 -2.33 -6.19 -7.14
C SER A 86 -1.54 -4.92 -6.77
N LEU A 87 -1.87 -3.77 -7.36
CA LEU A 87 -1.23 -2.50 -7.03
C LEU A 87 -1.67 -1.97 -5.67
N LEU A 88 -2.95 -2.13 -5.33
CA LEU A 88 -3.46 -1.83 -3.98
C LEU A 88 -2.78 -2.71 -2.93
N PHE A 89 -2.58 -3.99 -3.21
CA PHE A 89 -1.82 -4.89 -2.34
C PHE A 89 -0.36 -4.43 -2.18
N ALA A 90 0.31 -4.08 -3.28
CA ALA A 90 1.68 -3.57 -3.26
C ALA A 90 1.81 -2.29 -2.42
N MET A 91 0.90 -1.32 -2.63
CA MET A 91 0.84 -0.09 -1.84
C MET A 91 0.68 -0.38 -0.35
N GLY A 92 -0.07 -1.43 0.01
CA GLY A 92 -0.24 -1.95 1.36
C GLY A 92 1.05 -2.46 2.06
N LYS A 93 2.17 -2.56 1.34
CA LYS A 93 3.49 -3.00 1.85
C LYS A 93 4.50 -1.86 2.06
N ALA A 94 4.15 -0.67 1.59
CA ALA A 94 5.02 0.49 1.65
C ALA A 94 5.13 1.08 3.06
N ILE A 95 6.10 2.00 3.22
CA ILE A 95 6.28 2.79 4.43
C ILE A 95 4.99 3.59 4.66
N ALA A 96 4.44 3.47 5.87
CA ALA A 96 3.12 3.97 6.17
C ALA A 96 2.96 5.48 5.95
N SER A 97 3.98 6.26 6.32
CA SER A 97 4.00 7.71 6.11
C SER A 97 4.05 8.13 4.63
N CYS A 98 4.53 7.26 3.74
CA CYS A 98 4.55 7.49 2.29
C CYS A 98 3.19 7.17 1.65
N ALA A 99 2.59 6.03 2.01
CA ALA A 99 1.42 5.50 1.31
C ALA A 99 0.08 5.95 1.89
N ALA A 100 -0.04 6.11 3.21
CA ALA A 100 -1.35 6.30 3.84
C ALA A 100 -2.13 7.54 3.36
N PRO A 101 -1.50 8.72 3.18
CA PRO A 101 -2.23 9.90 2.68
C PRO A 101 -2.74 9.71 1.25
N VAL A 102 -1.96 9.06 0.39
CA VAL A 102 -2.31 8.79 -1.00
C VAL A 102 -3.44 7.76 -1.06
N LEU A 103 -3.31 6.67 -0.32
CA LEU A 103 -4.30 5.60 -0.27
C LEU A 103 -5.64 6.09 0.28
N ARG A 104 -5.63 6.95 1.31
CA ARG A 104 -6.85 7.60 1.81
C ARG A 104 -7.56 8.40 0.72
N ASN A 105 -6.81 9.14 -0.09
CA ASN A 105 -7.39 9.93 -1.19
C ASN A 105 -7.92 9.04 -2.32
N LEU A 106 -7.18 8.01 -2.71
CA LEU A 106 -7.63 7.00 -3.68
C LEU A 106 -8.94 6.35 -3.24
N VAL A 107 -9.02 5.96 -1.97
CA VAL A 107 -10.24 5.39 -1.38
C VAL A 107 -11.41 6.36 -1.47
N ALA A 108 -11.20 7.65 -1.17
CA ALA A 108 -12.25 8.66 -1.29
C ALA A 108 -12.70 8.91 -2.74
N GLU A 109 -11.78 8.86 -3.70
CA GLU A 109 -12.04 9.17 -5.10
C GLU A 109 -12.71 8.00 -5.86
N CYS A 110 -12.32 6.78 -5.53
CA CYS A 110 -12.65 5.60 -6.35
C CYS A 110 -13.60 4.60 -5.70
N ALA A 111 -13.94 4.77 -4.40
CA ALA A 111 -14.78 3.82 -3.67
C ALA A 111 -16.05 3.41 -4.42
N LEU A 112 -16.71 4.33 -5.14
CA LEU A 112 -17.95 4.03 -5.85
C LEU A 112 -17.76 3.29 -7.19
N LYS A 113 -16.57 3.39 -7.80
CA LYS A 113 -16.25 2.81 -9.11
C LYS A 113 -15.65 1.40 -9.00
N TRP A 114 -15.01 1.11 -7.88
CA TRP A 114 -14.34 -0.17 -7.64
C TRP A 114 -15.30 -1.33 -7.41
N THR A 115 -14.82 -2.51 -7.81
CA THR A 115 -15.40 -3.82 -7.45
C THR A 115 -15.31 -4.07 -5.94
N ASP A 116 -16.03 -5.09 -5.44
CA ASP A 116 -15.99 -5.43 -4.01
C ASP A 116 -14.59 -5.86 -3.55
N ASP A 117 -13.84 -6.58 -4.40
CA ASP A 117 -12.48 -7.03 -4.11
C ASP A 117 -11.46 -5.90 -4.10
N GLU A 118 -11.56 -4.93 -5.01
CA GLU A 118 -10.72 -3.73 -4.98
C GLU A 118 -10.98 -2.88 -3.74
N ARG A 119 -12.26 -2.68 -3.40
CA ARG A 119 -12.65 -2.03 -2.15
C ARG A 119 -12.04 -2.74 -0.94
N TYR A 120 -12.14 -4.07 -0.89
CA TYR A 120 -11.55 -4.86 0.16
C TYR A 120 -10.04 -4.67 0.23
N GLN A 121 -9.36 -4.79 -0.91
CA GLN A 121 -7.91 -4.70 -0.96
C GLN A 121 -7.41 -3.31 -0.58
N ALA A 122 -8.13 -2.26 -0.97
CA ALA A 122 -7.83 -0.88 -0.56
C ALA A 122 -8.02 -0.69 0.96
N LEU A 123 -9.09 -1.25 1.53
CA LEU A 123 -9.31 -1.22 2.98
C LEU A 123 -8.20 -1.97 3.73
N ILE A 124 -7.82 -3.18 3.30
CA ILE A 124 -6.72 -3.94 3.92
C ILE A 124 -5.40 -3.18 3.80
N ALA A 125 -5.09 -2.65 2.62
CA ALA A 125 -3.88 -1.86 2.41
C ALA A 125 -3.84 -0.65 3.36
N PHE A 126 -4.97 0.04 3.55
CA PHE A 126 -5.06 1.19 4.45
C PHE A 126 -5.01 0.78 5.92
N GLU A 127 -5.66 -0.32 6.28
CA GLU A 127 -5.63 -0.89 7.63
C GLU A 127 -4.19 -1.21 8.08
N ASN A 128 -3.37 -1.76 7.19
CA ASN A 128 -1.96 -2.07 7.46
C ASN A 128 -1.16 -0.80 7.78
N MET A 129 -1.45 0.31 7.11
CA MET A 129 -0.76 1.59 7.37
C MET A 129 -1.05 2.13 8.77
N LEU A 130 -2.18 1.76 9.35
CA LEU A 130 -2.62 2.21 10.67
C LEU A 130 -1.99 1.41 11.82
N ASP A 131 -1.13 0.44 11.54
CA ASP A 131 -0.27 -0.19 12.56
C ASP A 131 0.84 0.79 13.02
N ASP A 132 1.15 1.80 12.21
CA ASP A 132 1.97 2.95 12.61
C ASP A 132 1.13 3.95 13.42
N SER A 133 1.48 4.12 14.70
CA SER A 133 0.75 4.99 15.63
C SER A 133 0.76 6.48 15.25
N VAL A 134 1.77 6.96 14.53
CA VAL A 134 1.85 8.35 14.06
C VAL A 134 0.84 8.54 12.93
N VAL A 135 0.81 7.61 11.99
CA VAL A 135 -0.16 7.60 10.89
C VAL A 135 -1.58 7.48 11.43
N GLN A 136 -1.83 6.52 12.34
CA GLN A 136 -3.10 6.34 13.03
C GLN A 136 -3.65 7.65 13.61
N LYS A 137 -2.83 8.37 14.40
CA LYS A 137 -3.22 9.63 15.04
C LYS A 137 -3.56 10.72 14.03
N SER A 138 -2.91 10.75 12.87
CA SER A 138 -3.17 11.76 11.84
C SER A 138 -4.58 11.64 11.25
N PHE A 139 -5.18 10.45 11.28
CA PHE A 139 -6.54 10.19 10.78
C PHE A 139 -7.63 10.22 11.86
N CYS A 140 -7.29 10.41 13.15
CA CYS A 140 -8.28 10.46 14.23
C CYS A 140 -9.34 11.57 14.03
N ALA A 141 -8.99 12.68 13.39
CA ALA A 141 -9.89 13.80 13.13
C ALA A 141 -10.53 13.77 11.72
N ASP A 142 -10.24 12.75 10.89
CA ASP A 142 -10.72 12.68 9.51
C ASP A 142 -12.18 12.21 9.43
N ASN A 143 -13.11 13.15 9.62
CA ASN A 143 -14.55 12.85 9.55
C ASN A 143 -15.01 12.41 8.16
N MET A 144 -14.35 12.87 7.10
CA MET A 144 -14.69 12.47 5.73
C MET A 144 -14.39 10.99 5.52
N LEU A 145 -13.22 10.52 5.95
CA LEU A 145 -12.86 9.10 5.92
C LEU A 145 -13.83 8.27 6.78
N LYS A 146 -14.17 8.73 7.98
CA LYS A 146 -15.12 8.01 8.86
C LYS A 146 -16.50 7.86 8.23
N ASN A 147 -17.02 8.92 7.61
CA ASN A 147 -18.29 8.87 6.90
C ASN A 147 -18.21 7.91 5.70
N LEU A 148 -17.14 8.00 4.91
CA LEU A 148 -16.91 7.11 3.78
C LEU A 148 -16.90 5.63 4.20
N LEU A 149 -16.17 5.28 5.26
CA LEU A 149 -16.13 3.92 5.81
C LEU A 149 -17.49 3.44 6.33
N THR A 150 -18.31 4.37 6.85
CA THR A 150 -19.64 4.06 7.39
C THR A 150 -20.68 3.87 6.29
N GLU A 151 -20.61 4.67 5.22
CA GLU A 151 -21.66 4.74 4.20
C GLU A 151 -21.32 3.95 2.93
N SER A 152 -20.08 4.03 2.44
CA SER A 152 -19.70 3.52 1.12
C SER A 152 -19.15 2.09 1.12
N PHE A 153 -18.67 1.61 2.28
CA PHE A 153 -18.05 0.28 2.40
C PHE A 153 -18.96 -0.77 3.07
N ARG A 154 -20.23 -0.45 3.36
CA ARG A 154 -21.26 -1.41 3.79
C ARG A 154 -21.90 -2.16 2.62
N THR A 155 -21.08 -2.67 1.72
CA THR A 155 -21.52 -3.35 0.49
C THR A 155 -21.45 -4.87 0.61
N SER A 156 -20.49 -5.38 1.37
CA SER A 156 -20.37 -6.79 1.75
C SER A 156 -20.03 -6.93 3.24
N GLU A 157 -20.27 -8.11 3.82
CA GLU A 157 -19.90 -8.42 5.20
C GLU A 157 -18.38 -8.24 5.41
N ARG A 158 -17.59 -8.73 4.45
CA ARG A 158 -16.13 -8.64 4.43
C ARG A 158 -15.65 -7.18 4.46
N ASN A 159 -16.18 -6.32 3.58
CA ASN A 159 -15.80 -4.90 3.55
C ASN A 159 -16.25 -4.16 4.81
N THR A 160 -17.43 -4.50 5.33
CA THR A 160 -17.94 -3.93 6.57
C THR A 160 -17.02 -4.26 7.75
N GLU A 161 -16.56 -5.52 7.85
CA GLU A 161 -15.64 -5.95 8.92
C GLU A 161 -14.35 -5.12 8.92
N VAL A 162 -13.68 -5.00 7.77
CA VAL A 162 -12.43 -4.24 7.67
C VAL A 162 -12.66 -2.76 7.96
N ALA A 163 -13.73 -2.17 7.43
CA ALA A 163 -14.08 -0.78 7.69
C ALA A 163 -14.28 -0.50 9.19
N VAL A 164 -14.92 -1.42 9.93
CA VAL A 164 -15.08 -1.32 11.39
C VAL A 164 -13.74 -1.41 12.13
N ARG A 165 -12.83 -2.28 11.69
CA ARG A 165 -11.47 -2.36 12.28
C ARG A 165 -10.70 -1.06 12.07
N ILE A 166 -10.75 -0.49 10.86
CA ILE A 166 -10.14 0.82 10.55
C ILE A 166 -10.74 1.90 11.45
N LEU A 167 -12.07 2.00 11.53
CA LEU A 167 -12.76 2.97 12.41
C LEU A 167 -12.35 2.82 13.87
N THR A 168 -12.10 1.59 14.33
CA THR A 168 -11.61 1.31 15.68
C THR A 168 -10.17 1.78 15.87
N LYS A 169 -9.30 1.58 14.87
CA LYS A 169 -7.92 2.08 14.90
C LYS A 169 -7.89 3.61 14.90
N ILE A 170 -8.71 4.30 14.11
CA ILE A 170 -8.71 5.78 14.02
C ILE A 170 -9.69 6.44 15.00
N LYS A 171 -10.22 5.69 15.97
CA LYS A 171 -11.04 6.28 17.03
C LYS A 171 -10.12 7.12 17.91
N ASP A 172 -10.60 8.31 18.27
CA ASP A 172 -9.90 9.14 19.23
C ASP A 172 -9.92 8.44 20.61
N THR A 173 -8.77 7.93 21.06
CA THR A 173 -8.61 7.35 22.40
C THR A 173 -8.31 8.41 23.46
N THR A 174 -8.25 9.70 23.09
CA THR A 174 -8.04 10.80 24.03
C THR A 174 -9.37 11.19 24.68
N SER A 175 -9.89 10.31 25.51
CA SER A 175 -11.00 10.60 26.43
C SER A 175 -10.87 9.72 27.66
N TYR A 176 -9.89 10.01 28.51
CA TYR A 176 -9.91 9.84 29.96
C TYR A 176 -8.83 10.74 30.60
#